data_AF-A0A2V6QEF6-F1
#
_entry.id   AF-A0A2V6QEF6-F1
#
_cell.length_a   1.000
_cell.length_b   1.000
_cell.length_c   1.000
_cell.angle_alpha   90.00
_cell.angle_beta   90.00
_cell.angle_gamma   90.00
#
_symmetry.space_group_name_H-M   'P 1'
#
loop_
_entity.id
_entity.type
_entity.pdbx_description
1 polymer ?
#
loop_
_entity_poly.entity_id
_entity_poly.type
_entity_poly.pdbx_seq_one_letter_code
_entity_poly.pdbx_strand_id
1 'polypeptide(L)'
;MIKQTANSFLATKISFINMVSDLCEELGVDVATVAKGIGLDPRIGSHFLNAGLGFGGSCLPKDLSALIKVAEGNGVDVGILREVERINTARVDRLLAKVERALWVLRNKVIAVFGVAFKPDTDDIRGAPSLGVVPRLHGAGAILRVYDPAATRKLERLYPPDDRLTYVESAFEAVRDAHALVILTDWEEFRSLDLGRVGSLMRTPIVVDGRNLFELTQMQAAGFEYYSLGRGEATFLTEPKRVRT
;
A
#
# COMPACT_ATOMS: atom_id res chain seq x y z
N MET A 1 -9.56 21.92 19.00
CA MET A 1 -8.21 21.38 19.26
C MET A 1 -8.21 19.90 19.65
N ILE A 2 -9.02 19.43 20.62
CA ILE A 2 -9.03 17.99 21.04
C ILE A 2 -9.05 17.03 19.83
N LYS A 3 -10.02 17.21 18.92
CA LYS A 3 -10.16 16.36 17.72
C LYS A 3 -8.93 16.43 16.80
N GLN A 4 -8.47 17.65 16.51
CA GLN A 4 -7.31 17.86 15.62
C GLN A 4 -6.02 17.29 16.21
N THR A 5 -5.79 17.50 17.51
CA THR A 5 -4.64 16.97 18.24
C THR A 5 -4.66 15.44 18.29
N ALA A 6 -5.81 14.84 18.61
CA ALA A 6 -5.94 13.38 18.63
C ALA A 6 -5.67 12.76 17.25
N ASN A 7 -6.29 13.30 16.19
CA ASN A 7 -6.08 12.82 14.83
C ASN A 7 -4.63 13.04 14.35
N SER A 8 -4.01 14.17 14.70
CA SER A 8 -2.60 14.42 14.38
C SER A 8 -1.68 13.42 15.08
N PHE A 9 -1.96 13.08 16.34
CA PHE A 9 -1.18 12.05 17.06
C PHE A 9 -1.33 10.67 16.42
N LEU A 10 -2.54 10.29 15.99
CA LEU A 10 -2.76 9.04 15.24
C LEU A 10 -2.00 9.03 13.91
N ALA A 11 -1.99 10.15 13.17
CA ALA A 11 -1.20 10.31 11.95
C ALA A 11 0.31 10.21 12.23
N THR A 12 0.77 10.76 13.37
CA THR A 12 2.15 10.62 13.84
C THR A 12 2.51 9.17 14.09
N LYS A 13 1.67 8.37 14.76
CA LYS A 13 1.95 6.94 14.98
C LYS A 13 2.14 6.19 13.65
N ILE A 14 1.26 6.42 12.68
CA ILE A 14 1.34 5.79 11.35
C ILE A 14 2.61 6.22 10.61
N SER A 15 2.93 7.51 10.60
CA SER A 15 4.12 8.00 9.91
C SER A 15 5.41 7.55 10.58
N PHE A 16 5.43 7.52 11.91
CA PHE A 16 6.55 7.00 12.67
C PHE A 16 6.82 5.54 12.31
N ILE A 17 5.80 4.67 12.34
CA ILE A 17 6.03 3.26 12.00
C ILE A 17 6.35 3.06 10.52
N ASN A 18 5.88 3.93 9.61
CA ASN A 18 6.29 3.91 8.21
C ASN A 18 7.76 4.29 8.01
N MET A 19 8.26 5.29 8.74
CA MET A 19 9.70 5.62 8.75
C MET A 19 10.51 4.45 9.32
N VAL A 20 10.02 3.79 10.37
CA VAL A 20 10.67 2.59 10.92
C VAL A 20 10.62 1.44 9.91
N SER A 21 9.53 1.27 9.16
CA SER A 21 9.42 0.32 8.05
C SER A 21 10.56 0.54 7.05
N ASP A 22 10.84 1.78 6.70
CA ASP A 22 11.92 2.09 5.75
C ASP A 22 13.28 1.64 6.25
N LEU A 23 13.57 1.87 7.53
CA LEU A 23 14.78 1.37 8.17
C LEU A 23 14.79 -0.17 8.26
N CYS A 24 13.65 -0.79 8.54
CA CYS A 24 13.52 -2.24 8.60
C CYS A 24 13.85 -2.89 7.25
N GLU A 25 13.45 -2.30 6.13
CA GLU A 25 13.82 -2.81 4.79
C GLU A 25 15.33 -2.84 4.59
N GLU A 26 16.02 -1.74 4.89
CA GLU A 26 17.48 -1.62 4.73
C GLU A 26 18.25 -2.59 5.65
N LEU A 27 17.68 -2.89 6.82
CA LEU A 27 18.28 -3.81 7.79
C LEU A 27 17.87 -5.27 7.60
N GLY A 28 16.97 -5.57 6.65
CA GLY A 28 16.43 -6.93 6.48
C GLY A 28 15.57 -7.42 7.66
N VAL A 29 14.94 -6.48 8.39
CA VAL A 29 14.08 -6.75 9.56
C VAL A 29 12.61 -6.65 9.13
N ASP A 30 11.71 -7.39 9.78
CA ASP A 30 10.27 -7.26 9.59
C ASP A 30 9.68 -6.21 10.53
N VAL A 31 9.16 -5.12 9.97
CA VAL A 31 8.49 -4.03 10.69
C VAL A 31 7.30 -4.53 11.51
N ALA A 32 6.60 -5.60 11.11
CA ALA A 32 5.49 -6.15 11.88
C ALA A 32 5.97 -6.72 13.22
N THR A 33 7.17 -7.31 13.26
CA THR A 33 7.80 -7.79 14.49
C THR A 33 8.20 -6.62 15.39
N VAL A 34 8.79 -5.57 14.81
CA VAL A 34 9.14 -4.33 15.54
C VAL A 34 7.90 -3.64 16.10
N ALA A 35 6.86 -3.46 15.28
CA ALA A 35 5.58 -2.87 15.66
C ALA A 35 4.91 -3.63 16.80
N LYS A 36 4.90 -4.98 16.72
CA LYS A 36 4.42 -5.84 17.80
C LYS A 36 5.24 -5.63 19.07
N GLY A 37 6.57 -5.65 18.97
CA GLY A 37 7.47 -5.47 20.11
C GLY A 37 7.24 -4.16 20.85
N ILE A 38 7.22 -3.02 20.16
CA ILE A 38 6.98 -1.72 20.79
C ILE A 38 5.53 -1.58 21.29
N GLY A 39 4.57 -2.24 20.62
CA GLY A 39 3.15 -2.20 20.98
C GLY A 39 2.80 -2.97 22.25
N LEU A 40 3.69 -3.84 22.75
CA LEU A 40 3.54 -4.53 24.04
C LEU A 40 3.71 -3.57 25.23
N ASP A 41 4.36 -2.43 25.04
CA ASP A 41 4.42 -1.40 26.08
C ASP A 41 3.07 -0.68 26.18
N PRO A 42 2.36 -0.75 27.33
CA PRO A 42 1.05 -0.15 27.48
C PRO A 42 1.04 1.38 27.36
N ARG A 43 2.20 2.04 27.49
CA ARG A 43 2.34 3.49 27.28
C ARG A 43 2.31 3.87 25.80
N ILE A 44 2.65 2.93 24.92
CA ILE A 44 2.64 3.11 23.45
C ILE A 44 1.33 2.55 22.87
N GLY A 45 0.99 1.33 23.25
CA GLY A 45 -0.16 0.57 22.76
C GLY A 45 -0.02 0.10 21.30
N SER A 46 -0.66 -1.03 20.98
CA SER A 46 -0.55 -1.73 19.69
C SER A 46 -1.29 -1.09 18.51
N HIS A 47 -2.26 -0.19 18.78
CA HIS A 47 -3.09 0.40 17.73
C HIS A 47 -2.35 1.45 16.91
N PHE A 48 -2.70 1.58 15.62
CA PHE A 48 -2.11 2.55 14.69
C PHE A 48 -0.59 2.35 14.46
N LEU A 49 -0.13 1.10 14.54
CA LEU A 49 1.26 0.70 14.28
C LEU A 49 1.39 -0.22 13.06
N ASN A 50 0.42 -0.23 12.15
CA ASN A 50 0.51 -0.97 10.91
C ASN A 50 1.20 -0.10 9.84
N ALA A 51 2.42 -0.48 9.46
CA ALA A 51 3.12 0.16 8.34
C ALA A 51 2.46 -0.22 6.99
N GLY A 52 2.57 0.66 6.01
CA GLY A 52 2.01 0.44 4.67
C GLY A 52 2.03 1.69 3.81
N LEU A 53 1.02 1.82 2.94
CA LEU A 53 0.90 2.87 1.93
C LEU A 53 0.47 4.25 2.49
N GLY A 54 0.65 4.45 3.79
CA GLY A 54 0.23 5.67 4.47
C GLY A 54 -1.26 5.69 4.81
N PHE A 55 -1.63 6.77 5.50
CA PHE A 55 -3.00 7.10 5.87
C PHE A 55 -3.66 7.99 4.82
N GLY A 56 -4.98 7.93 4.78
CA GLY A 56 -5.82 8.75 3.91
C GLY A 56 -7.14 9.13 4.59
N GLY A 57 -8.18 9.29 3.79
CA GLY A 57 -9.51 9.65 4.25
C GLY A 57 -9.67 11.15 4.47
N SER A 58 -10.88 11.56 4.81
CA SER A 58 -11.20 12.98 5.04
C SER A 58 -10.79 13.51 6.42
N CYS A 59 -10.45 12.63 7.36
CA CYS A 59 -10.21 13.00 8.76
C CYS A 59 -8.73 13.31 9.05
N LEU A 60 -7.82 12.34 8.88
CA LEU A 60 -6.44 12.49 9.32
C LEU A 60 -5.67 13.58 8.54
N PRO A 61 -5.65 13.59 7.19
CA PRO A 61 -4.94 14.62 6.44
C PRO A 61 -5.49 16.01 6.74
N LYS A 62 -6.82 16.17 6.70
CA LYS A 62 -7.47 17.46 6.96
C LYS A 62 -7.15 18.01 8.35
N ASP A 63 -7.28 17.19 9.39
CA ASP A 63 -7.06 17.65 10.76
C ASP A 63 -5.58 17.92 11.05
N LEU A 64 -4.66 17.17 10.43
CA LEU A 64 -3.22 17.42 10.48
C LEU A 64 -2.88 18.78 9.86
N SER A 65 -3.28 19.01 8.59
CA SER A 65 -3.01 20.27 7.90
C SER A 65 -3.69 21.45 8.59
N ALA A 66 -4.88 21.26 9.16
CA ALA A 66 -5.56 22.29 9.96
C ALA A 66 -4.77 22.63 11.24
N LEU A 67 -4.24 21.63 11.95
CA LEU A 67 -3.44 21.87 13.17
C LEU A 67 -2.12 22.58 12.84
N ILE A 68 -1.43 22.17 11.77
CA ILE A 68 -0.23 22.84 11.24
C ILE A 68 -0.52 24.32 11.00
N LYS A 69 -1.57 24.63 10.23
CA LYS A 69 -1.93 26.00 9.89
C LYS A 69 -2.26 26.86 11.11
N VAL A 70 -2.99 26.30 12.08
CA VAL A 70 -3.32 27.01 13.33
C VAL A 70 -2.06 27.30 14.14
N ALA A 71 -1.15 26.33 14.29
CA ALA A 71 0.08 26.49 15.06
C ALA A 71 1.03 27.51 14.42
N GLU A 72 1.23 27.44 13.10
CA GLU A 72 2.06 28.40 12.35
C GLU A 72 1.51 29.83 12.45
N GLY A 73 0.19 29.99 12.34
CA GLY A 73 -0.47 31.29 12.52
C GLY A 73 -0.30 31.89 13.92
N ASN A 74 0.14 31.08 14.90
CA ASN A 74 0.43 31.51 16.27
C ASN A 74 1.94 31.42 16.61
N GLY A 75 2.81 31.25 15.60
CA GLY A 75 4.27 31.24 15.79
C GLY A 75 4.83 29.99 16.49
N VAL A 76 4.09 28.88 16.51
CA VAL A 76 4.54 27.60 17.07
C VAL A 76 5.20 26.76 15.98
N ASP A 77 6.40 26.24 16.25
CA ASP A 77 7.06 25.31 15.34
C ASP A 77 6.31 23.96 15.28
N VAL A 78 6.10 23.48 14.06
CA VAL A 78 5.37 22.25 13.73
C VAL A 78 6.21 21.30 12.89
N GLY A 79 7.55 21.38 12.98
CA GLY A 79 8.47 20.50 12.25
C GLY A 79 8.09 19.02 12.31
N ILE A 80 7.70 18.50 13.48
CA ILE A 80 7.24 17.11 13.63
C ILE A 80 6.02 16.83 12.74
N LEU A 81 5.01 17.71 12.73
CA LEU A 81 3.78 17.50 11.97
C LEU A 81 4.02 17.61 10.45
N ARG A 82 4.94 18.49 10.03
CA ARG A 82 5.36 18.57 8.63
C ARG A 82 6.08 17.29 8.19
N GLU A 83 6.92 16.72 9.04
CA GLU A 83 7.56 15.43 8.75
C GLU A 83 6.56 14.28 8.68
N VAL A 84 5.54 14.28 9.53
CA VAL A 84 4.42 13.33 9.46
C VAL A 84 3.74 13.40 8.09
N GLU A 85 3.43 14.60 7.60
CA GLU A 85 2.83 14.78 6.27
C GLU A 85 3.78 14.34 5.15
N ARG A 86 5.07 14.72 5.23
CA ARG A 86 6.10 14.37 4.24
C ARG A 86 6.30 12.86 4.13
N ILE A 87 6.44 12.17 5.26
CA ILE A 87 6.59 10.71 5.31
C ILE A 87 5.35 10.02 4.70
N ASN A 88 4.15 10.53 4.99
CA ASN A 88 2.92 9.97 4.45
C ASN A 88 2.84 10.10 2.92
N THR A 89 3.15 11.28 2.38
CA THR A 89 3.13 11.51 0.92
C THR A 89 4.17 10.65 0.19
N ALA A 90 5.36 10.49 0.78
CA ALA A 90 6.44 9.68 0.18
C ALA A 90 6.11 8.18 0.07
N ARG A 91 5.08 7.66 0.75
CA ARG A 91 4.71 6.23 0.69
C ARG A 91 4.32 5.79 -0.71
N VAL A 92 3.64 6.66 -1.46
CA VAL A 92 3.24 6.39 -2.84
C VAL A 92 4.48 6.22 -3.73
N ASP A 93 5.49 7.09 -3.56
CA ASP A 93 6.75 6.98 -4.31
C ASP A 93 7.48 5.67 -4.01
N ARG A 94 7.53 5.25 -2.73
CA ARG A 94 8.16 3.98 -2.35
C ARG A 94 7.45 2.76 -2.95
N LEU A 95 6.11 2.76 -2.96
CA LEU A 95 5.35 1.69 -3.60
C LEU A 95 5.65 1.65 -5.11
N LEU A 96 5.58 2.79 -5.79
CA LEU A 96 5.82 2.87 -7.23
C LEU A 96 7.24 2.46 -7.60
N ALA A 97 8.25 2.83 -6.80
CA ALA A 97 9.62 2.37 -6.99
C ALA A 97 9.73 0.83 -6.91
N LYS A 98 8.95 0.17 -6.04
CA LYS A 98 8.90 -1.30 -6.01
C LYS A 98 8.20 -1.88 -7.24
N VAL A 99 7.12 -1.27 -7.73
CA VAL A 99 6.46 -1.68 -8.98
C VAL A 99 7.42 -1.56 -10.17
N GLU A 100 8.14 -0.44 -10.27
CA GLU A 100 9.15 -0.21 -11.30
C GLU A 100 10.30 -1.19 -11.22
N ARG A 101 10.80 -1.50 -10.00
CA ARG A 101 11.84 -2.51 -9.81
C ARG A 101 11.38 -3.90 -10.25
N ALA A 102 10.15 -4.29 -9.89
CA ALA A 102 9.61 -5.61 -10.20
C ALA A 102 9.34 -5.82 -11.70
N LEU A 103 8.89 -4.77 -12.41
CA LEU A 103 8.48 -4.88 -13.81
C LEU A 103 9.50 -4.33 -14.82
N TRP A 104 10.45 -3.51 -14.36
CA TRP A 104 11.40 -2.70 -15.14
C TRP A 104 10.73 -1.69 -16.10
N VAL A 105 9.93 -2.16 -17.04
CA VAL A 105 9.16 -1.35 -18.00
C VAL A 105 7.67 -1.50 -17.69
N LEU A 106 6.99 -0.40 -17.40
CA LEU A 106 5.54 -0.39 -17.12
C LEU A 106 4.68 -0.31 -18.39
N ARG A 107 5.20 0.27 -19.46
CA ARG A 107 4.46 0.47 -20.72
C ARG A 107 3.92 -0.86 -21.25
N ASN A 108 2.62 -0.89 -21.56
CA ASN A 108 1.88 -2.04 -22.06
C ASN A 108 1.84 -3.26 -21.12
N LYS A 109 2.28 -3.12 -19.85
CA LYS A 109 2.10 -4.16 -18.83
C LYS A 109 0.69 -4.08 -18.27
N VAL A 110 -0.01 -5.21 -18.29
CA VAL A 110 -1.26 -5.40 -17.54
C VAL A 110 -0.93 -5.45 -16.04
N ILE A 111 -1.46 -4.52 -15.26
CA ILE A 111 -1.33 -4.46 -13.81
C ILE A 111 -2.72 -4.54 -13.19
N ALA A 112 -2.95 -5.57 -12.38
CA ALA A 112 -4.13 -5.67 -11.56
C ALA A 112 -3.98 -4.74 -10.34
N VAL A 113 -5.04 -4.01 -9.99
CA VAL A 113 -5.06 -3.12 -8.82
C VAL A 113 -6.18 -3.57 -7.89
N PHE A 114 -5.80 -3.96 -6.68
CA PHE A 114 -6.72 -4.34 -5.61
C PHE A 114 -6.88 -3.21 -4.62
N GLY A 115 -8.11 -2.70 -4.54
CA GLY A 115 -8.50 -1.67 -3.60
C GLY A 115 -8.19 -0.27 -4.11
N VAL A 116 -9.13 0.65 -3.89
CA VAL A 116 -9.02 2.08 -4.19
C VAL A 116 -9.60 2.95 -3.09
N ALA A 117 -10.40 2.40 -2.18
CA ALA A 117 -10.83 3.09 -0.97
C ALA A 117 -9.63 3.40 -0.05
N PHE A 118 -9.75 4.44 0.79
CA PHE A 118 -8.64 4.82 1.68
C PHE A 118 -8.36 3.78 2.79
N LYS A 119 -9.37 2.96 3.10
CA LYS A 119 -9.37 1.85 4.07
C LYS A 119 -10.48 0.85 3.67
N PRO A 120 -10.53 -0.37 4.22
CA PRO A 120 -11.63 -1.30 3.98
C PRO A 120 -12.97 -0.82 4.55
N ASP A 121 -14.04 -1.48 4.13
CA ASP A 121 -15.44 -1.29 4.56
C ASP A 121 -16.00 0.11 4.29
N THR A 122 -15.50 0.76 3.24
CA THR A 122 -16.01 2.06 2.80
C THR A 122 -15.81 2.26 1.31
N ASP A 123 -16.69 3.03 0.69
CA ASP A 123 -16.53 3.50 -0.68
C ASP A 123 -15.79 4.85 -0.73
N ASP A 124 -15.34 5.42 0.40
CA ASP A 124 -14.68 6.73 0.42
C ASP A 124 -13.26 6.65 -0.16
N ILE A 125 -13.00 7.42 -1.22
CA ILE A 125 -11.70 7.54 -1.88
C ILE A 125 -11.00 8.86 -1.56
N ARG A 126 -11.61 9.76 -0.78
CA ARG A 126 -11.01 11.07 -0.49
C ARG A 126 -9.70 10.90 0.26
N GLY A 127 -8.63 11.50 -0.27
CA GLY A 127 -7.29 11.37 0.29
C GLY A 127 -6.76 9.93 0.30
N ALA A 128 -7.36 9.01 -0.45
CA ALA A 128 -6.86 7.64 -0.55
C ALA A 128 -5.50 7.63 -1.27
N PRO A 129 -4.52 6.84 -0.81
CA PRO A 129 -3.23 6.73 -1.50
C PRO A 129 -3.36 6.21 -2.94
N SER A 130 -4.44 5.49 -3.25
CA SER A 130 -4.78 5.04 -4.61
C SER A 130 -4.89 6.19 -5.62
N LEU A 131 -5.32 7.38 -5.19
CA LEU A 131 -5.39 8.58 -6.03
C LEU A 131 -4.00 9.10 -6.43
N GLY A 132 -2.95 8.72 -5.70
CA GLY A 132 -1.56 8.96 -6.08
C GLY A 132 -0.98 7.84 -6.96
N VAL A 133 -1.45 6.60 -6.81
CA VAL A 133 -0.89 5.42 -7.49
C VAL A 133 -1.50 5.20 -8.87
N VAL A 134 -2.82 5.09 -8.97
CA VAL A 134 -3.54 4.74 -10.21
C VAL A 134 -3.20 5.66 -11.38
N PRO A 135 -3.32 7.00 -11.27
CA PRO A 135 -3.02 7.89 -12.39
C PRO A 135 -1.54 7.87 -12.79
N ARG A 136 -0.61 7.59 -11.87
CA ARG A 136 0.83 7.51 -12.19
C ARG A 136 1.17 6.23 -12.94
N LEU A 137 0.62 5.09 -12.54
CA LEU A 137 0.79 3.85 -13.30
C LEU A 137 0.15 3.95 -14.70
N HIS A 138 -1.06 4.51 -14.78
CA HIS A 138 -1.71 4.75 -16.07
C HIS A 138 -0.93 5.73 -16.95
N GLY A 139 -0.44 6.84 -16.39
CA GLY A 139 0.42 7.81 -17.07
C GLY A 139 1.75 7.22 -17.55
N ALA A 140 2.29 6.23 -16.85
CA ALA A 140 3.51 5.52 -17.23
C ALA A 140 3.32 4.52 -18.39
N GLY A 141 2.10 4.37 -18.92
CA GLY A 141 1.83 3.49 -20.06
C GLY A 141 1.29 2.11 -19.67
N ALA A 142 1.05 1.82 -18.38
CA ALA A 142 0.49 0.54 -17.96
C ALA A 142 -0.97 0.39 -18.41
N ILE A 143 -1.42 -0.87 -18.50
CA ILE A 143 -2.82 -1.26 -18.72
C ILE A 143 -3.36 -1.70 -17.36
N LEU A 144 -4.25 -0.93 -16.75
CA LEU A 144 -4.76 -1.17 -15.41
C LEU A 144 -6.11 -1.89 -15.45
N ARG A 145 -6.23 -2.91 -14.60
CA ARG A 145 -7.51 -3.54 -14.26
C ARG A 145 -7.77 -3.36 -12.79
N VAL A 146 -8.72 -2.51 -12.48
CA VAL A 146 -8.97 -2.04 -11.11
C VAL A 146 -10.19 -2.74 -10.55
N TYR A 147 -10.03 -3.29 -9.35
CA TYR A 147 -11.12 -3.85 -8.57
C TYR A 147 -11.07 -3.33 -7.14
N ASP A 148 -12.19 -2.76 -6.68
CA ASP A 148 -12.47 -2.50 -5.27
C ASP A 148 -13.91 -2.92 -4.96
N PRO A 149 -14.16 -3.68 -3.86
CA PRO A 149 -15.48 -4.17 -3.49
C PRO A 149 -16.56 -3.08 -3.33
N ALA A 150 -16.18 -1.84 -3.02
CA ALA A 150 -17.14 -0.76 -2.72
C ALA A 150 -16.88 0.55 -3.49
N ALA A 151 -15.64 0.86 -3.83
CA ALA A 151 -15.22 2.18 -4.30
C ALA A 151 -14.96 2.28 -5.82
N THR A 152 -15.06 1.18 -6.58
CA THR A 152 -14.80 1.14 -8.03
C THR A 152 -15.54 2.26 -8.79
N ARG A 153 -16.86 2.37 -8.59
CA ARG A 153 -17.71 3.39 -9.25
C ARG A 153 -17.31 4.83 -8.93
N LYS A 154 -16.76 5.09 -7.74
CA LYS A 154 -16.32 6.43 -7.35
C LYS A 154 -15.02 6.79 -8.05
N LEU A 155 -14.10 5.84 -8.17
CA LEU A 155 -12.87 6.08 -8.90
C LEU A 155 -13.13 6.25 -10.40
N GLU A 156 -14.02 5.44 -10.98
CA GLU A 156 -14.44 5.53 -12.38
C GLU A 156 -15.02 6.91 -12.75
N ARG A 157 -15.78 7.54 -11.85
CA ARG A 157 -16.29 8.91 -12.06
C ARG A 157 -15.18 9.97 -12.11
N LEU A 158 -14.07 9.73 -11.41
CA LEU A 158 -12.91 10.65 -11.41
C LEU A 158 -11.97 10.36 -12.58
N TYR A 159 -11.81 9.09 -12.94
CA TYR A 159 -10.98 8.62 -14.03
C TYR A 159 -11.83 7.71 -14.94
N PRO A 160 -12.50 8.27 -15.96
CA PRO A 160 -13.29 7.49 -16.88
C PRO A 160 -12.47 6.38 -17.55
N PRO A 161 -13.06 5.22 -17.84
CA PRO A 161 -12.35 4.13 -18.48
C PRO A 161 -11.86 4.51 -19.88
N ASP A 162 -10.73 3.94 -20.27
CA ASP A 162 -10.15 4.07 -21.61
C ASP A 162 -9.49 2.74 -22.03
N ASP A 163 -8.81 2.74 -23.18
CA ASP A 163 -8.14 1.55 -23.73
C ASP A 163 -7.11 0.90 -22.77
N ARG A 164 -6.66 1.61 -21.75
CA ARG A 164 -5.65 1.18 -20.77
C ARG A 164 -6.12 1.27 -19.32
N LEU A 165 -7.35 1.67 -19.04
CA LEU A 165 -7.93 1.70 -17.70
C LEU A 165 -9.30 1.06 -17.72
N THR A 166 -9.39 -0.12 -17.11
CA THR A 166 -10.64 -0.88 -17.02
C THR A 166 -10.98 -1.15 -15.57
N TYR A 167 -12.27 -1.02 -15.25
CA TYR A 167 -12.85 -1.41 -13.96
C TYR A 167 -13.54 -2.76 -14.15
N VAL A 168 -13.26 -3.71 -13.26
CA VAL A 168 -13.77 -5.09 -13.35
C VAL A 168 -14.63 -5.43 -12.14
N GLU A 169 -15.38 -6.52 -12.21
CA GLU A 169 -16.38 -6.86 -11.20
C GLU A 169 -15.89 -7.89 -10.15
N SER A 170 -14.67 -8.42 -10.32
CA SER A 170 -14.08 -9.34 -9.34
C SER A 170 -12.55 -9.29 -9.28
N ALA A 171 -12.00 -9.68 -8.13
CA ALA A 171 -10.57 -9.85 -7.92
C ALA A 171 -9.93 -10.80 -8.96
N PHE A 172 -10.62 -11.90 -9.32
CA PHE A 172 -10.13 -12.88 -10.29
C PHE A 172 -10.11 -12.36 -11.73
N GLU A 173 -11.03 -11.46 -12.09
CA GLU A 173 -11.00 -10.80 -13.41
C GLU A 173 -9.82 -9.83 -13.52
N ALA A 174 -9.52 -9.09 -12.45
CA ALA A 174 -8.44 -8.12 -12.46
C ALA A 174 -7.08 -8.78 -12.71
N VAL A 175 -6.83 -9.94 -12.08
CA VAL A 175 -5.54 -10.64 -12.13
C VAL A 175 -5.32 -11.49 -13.37
N ARG A 176 -6.36 -11.75 -14.17
CA ARG A 176 -6.26 -12.58 -15.39
C ARG A 176 -5.20 -12.00 -16.35
N ASP A 177 -4.22 -12.79 -16.79
CA ASP A 177 -3.10 -12.36 -17.64
C ASP A 177 -2.28 -11.15 -17.11
N ALA A 178 -2.46 -10.77 -15.85
CA ALA A 178 -1.75 -9.65 -15.26
C ALA A 178 -0.26 -9.97 -15.08
N HIS A 179 0.59 -8.99 -15.34
CA HIS A 179 2.03 -9.09 -15.11
C HIS A 179 2.39 -8.83 -13.64
N ALA A 180 1.60 -7.99 -12.97
CA ALA A 180 1.71 -7.80 -11.54
C ALA A 180 0.33 -7.50 -10.94
N LEU A 181 0.20 -7.79 -9.67
CA LEU A 181 -0.89 -7.33 -8.81
C LEU A 181 -0.34 -6.29 -7.84
N VAL A 182 -1.02 -5.15 -7.73
CA VAL A 182 -0.71 -4.10 -6.76
C VAL A 182 -1.86 -3.99 -5.76
N ILE A 183 -1.56 -4.15 -4.47
CA ILE A 183 -2.57 -4.10 -3.39
C ILE A 183 -2.46 -2.76 -2.67
N LEU A 184 -3.55 -1.98 -2.70
CA LEU A 184 -3.61 -0.62 -2.16
C LEU A 184 -4.55 -0.49 -0.96
N THR A 185 -5.44 -1.46 -0.73
CA THR A 185 -6.40 -1.47 0.39
C THR A 185 -6.55 -2.89 0.92
N ASP A 186 -6.58 -3.04 2.24
CA ASP A 186 -6.55 -4.32 2.95
C ASP A 186 -7.94 -4.91 3.22
N TRP A 187 -8.74 -5.06 2.17
CA TRP A 187 -10.04 -5.71 2.24
C TRP A 187 -9.93 -7.18 2.68
N GLU A 188 -10.86 -7.63 3.53
CA GLU A 188 -10.93 -9.02 3.99
C GLU A 188 -11.14 -10.00 2.83
N GLU A 189 -11.87 -9.58 1.80
CA GLU A 189 -12.04 -10.34 0.56
C GLU A 189 -10.68 -10.70 -0.06
N PHE A 190 -9.71 -9.78 -0.04
CA PHE A 190 -8.39 -10.04 -0.61
C PHE A 190 -7.58 -11.00 0.26
N ARG A 191 -7.72 -10.93 1.60
CA ARG A 191 -7.04 -11.83 2.55
C ARG A 191 -7.49 -13.28 2.39
N SER A 192 -8.73 -13.49 1.97
CA SER A 192 -9.36 -14.80 1.84
C SER A 192 -9.27 -15.41 0.44
N LEU A 193 -8.57 -14.75 -0.50
CA LEU A 193 -8.37 -15.29 -1.85
C LEU A 193 -7.52 -16.57 -1.84
N ASP A 194 -7.91 -17.52 -2.70
CA ASP A 194 -7.07 -18.66 -3.05
C ASP A 194 -5.88 -18.17 -3.90
N LEU A 195 -4.72 -18.07 -3.24
CA LEU A 195 -3.47 -17.64 -3.86
C LEU A 195 -3.04 -18.53 -5.03
N GLY A 196 -3.31 -19.84 -4.97
CA GLY A 196 -3.01 -20.76 -6.08
C GLY A 196 -3.85 -20.45 -7.31
N ARG A 197 -5.14 -20.15 -7.10
CA ARG A 197 -6.03 -19.68 -8.17
C ARG A 197 -5.60 -18.31 -8.71
N VAL A 198 -5.25 -17.36 -7.85
CA VAL A 198 -4.73 -16.05 -8.28
C VAL A 198 -3.49 -16.23 -9.15
N GLY A 199 -2.51 -17.02 -8.69
CA GLY A 199 -1.26 -17.25 -9.40
C GLY A 199 -1.45 -17.91 -10.76
N SER A 200 -2.34 -18.90 -10.86
CA SER A 200 -2.64 -19.58 -12.13
C SER A 200 -3.37 -18.71 -13.17
N LEU A 201 -4.02 -17.63 -12.74
CA LEU A 201 -4.65 -16.66 -13.65
C LEU A 201 -3.68 -15.58 -14.12
N MET A 202 -2.61 -15.30 -13.37
CA MET A 202 -1.63 -14.27 -13.70
C MET A 202 -0.66 -14.74 -14.78
N ARG A 203 -0.17 -13.79 -15.58
CA ARG A 203 0.89 -14.05 -16.56
C ARG A 203 2.25 -14.25 -15.89
N THR A 204 2.52 -13.44 -14.88
CA THR A 204 3.69 -13.57 -14.01
C THR A 204 3.22 -13.36 -12.58
N PRO A 205 3.58 -14.26 -11.63
CA PRO A 205 3.08 -14.21 -10.26
C PRO A 205 3.84 -13.15 -9.43
N ILE A 206 3.77 -11.88 -9.83
CA ILE A 206 4.40 -10.75 -9.13
C ILE A 206 3.33 -10.00 -8.34
N VAL A 207 3.58 -9.75 -7.06
CA VAL A 207 2.68 -8.99 -6.19
C VAL A 207 3.47 -7.89 -5.48
N VAL A 208 2.97 -6.66 -5.57
CA VAL A 208 3.46 -5.50 -4.84
C VAL A 208 2.38 -5.07 -3.84
N ASP A 209 2.62 -5.32 -2.58
CA ASP A 209 1.65 -5.14 -1.50
C ASP A 209 1.96 -3.91 -0.66
N GLY A 210 1.13 -2.87 -0.82
CA GLY A 210 1.20 -1.64 -0.04
C GLY A 210 0.63 -1.75 1.37
N ARG A 211 0.07 -2.89 1.76
CA ARG A 211 -0.65 -3.09 3.02
C ARG A 211 -0.13 -4.25 3.85
N ASN A 212 0.88 -4.97 3.38
CA ASN A 212 1.45 -6.14 4.05
C ASN A 212 0.37 -7.17 4.38
N LEU A 213 -0.52 -7.42 3.43
CA LEU A 213 -1.72 -8.24 3.58
C LEU A 213 -1.37 -9.69 3.89
N PHE A 214 -0.34 -10.21 3.24
CA PHE A 214 0.11 -11.59 3.34
C PHE A 214 1.45 -11.73 4.04
N GLU A 215 1.65 -12.90 4.64
CA GLU A 215 2.94 -13.33 5.19
C GLU A 215 3.92 -13.69 4.07
N LEU A 216 5.21 -13.37 4.26
CA LEU A 216 6.24 -13.62 3.26
C LEU A 216 6.32 -15.11 2.88
N THR A 217 6.28 -15.99 3.88
CA THR A 217 6.38 -17.45 3.72
C THR A 217 5.18 -18.04 2.97
N GLN A 218 3.99 -17.47 3.16
CA GLN A 218 2.77 -17.87 2.45
C GLN A 218 2.89 -17.55 0.96
N MET A 219 3.33 -16.33 0.63
CA MET A 219 3.52 -15.90 -0.76
C MET A 219 4.64 -16.68 -1.45
N GLN A 220 5.72 -17.01 -0.73
CA GLN A 220 6.77 -17.93 -1.20
C GLN A 220 6.23 -19.30 -1.56
N ALA A 221 5.49 -19.93 -0.65
CA ALA A 221 4.95 -21.26 -0.87
C ALA A 221 3.97 -21.30 -2.05
N ALA A 222 3.26 -20.20 -2.29
CA ALA A 222 2.37 -20.03 -3.44
C ALA A 222 3.09 -19.63 -4.74
N GLY A 223 4.42 -19.46 -4.72
CA GLY A 223 5.24 -19.20 -5.91
C GLY A 223 5.26 -17.73 -6.37
N PHE A 224 4.91 -16.78 -5.51
CA PHE A 224 4.86 -15.36 -5.84
C PHE A 224 6.18 -14.63 -5.59
N GLU A 225 6.47 -13.68 -6.47
CA GLU A 225 7.47 -12.64 -6.25
C GLU A 225 6.81 -11.53 -5.47
N TYR A 226 7.10 -11.48 -4.19
CA TYR A 226 6.34 -10.66 -3.26
C TYR A 226 7.18 -9.50 -2.76
N TYR A 227 6.75 -8.29 -3.10
CA TYR A 227 7.29 -7.04 -2.64
C TYR A 227 6.32 -6.45 -1.62
N SER A 228 6.77 -6.24 -0.40
CA SER A 228 5.98 -5.61 0.67
C SER A 228 6.71 -4.38 1.23
N LEU A 229 6.08 -3.68 2.18
CA LEU A 229 6.63 -2.47 2.80
C LEU A 229 7.13 -2.76 4.22
N GLY A 230 8.42 -2.55 4.46
CA GLY A 230 9.01 -2.74 5.79
C GLY A 230 9.44 -4.16 6.12
N ARG A 231 9.53 -5.03 5.12
CA ARG A 231 10.03 -6.40 5.25
C ARG A 231 11.08 -6.57 4.15
N GLY A 232 12.29 -7.05 4.50
CA GLY A 232 13.43 -7.18 3.58
C GLY A 232 13.08 -7.79 2.21
N GLU A 233 13.91 -7.52 1.20
CA GLU A 233 13.54 -7.71 -0.22
C GLU A 233 13.08 -9.12 -0.62
N ALA A 234 12.24 -9.10 -1.67
CA ALA A 234 11.76 -10.16 -2.55
C ALA A 234 12.07 -11.59 -2.11
N THR A 235 10.99 -12.34 -1.92
CA THR A 235 11.01 -13.74 -1.54
C THR A 235 11.64 -14.71 -2.55
N PHE A 236 12.27 -14.23 -3.62
CA PHE A 236 13.10 -15.05 -4.50
C PHE A 236 14.53 -15.15 -3.97
N LEU A 237 14.75 -16.12 -3.08
CA LEU A 237 16.06 -16.76 -3.02
C LEU A 237 16.12 -17.76 -4.18
N THR A 238 16.75 -17.37 -5.29
CA THR A 238 17.41 -18.33 -6.21
C THR A 238 18.41 -19.16 -5.39
N GLU A 239 18.49 -20.49 -5.44
CA GLU A 239 18.44 -21.45 -6.56
C GLU A 239 17.74 -22.77 -6.19
N PRO A 240 17.24 -23.56 -7.18
CA PRO A 240 17.05 -24.99 -6.96
C PRO A 240 18.40 -25.60 -6.60
N LYS A 241 18.48 -26.37 -5.50
CA LYS A 241 19.64 -27.21 -5.21
C LYS A 241 19.97 -28.00 -6.48
N ARG A 242 21.05 -27.64 -7.18
CA ARG A 242 21.68 -28.56 -8.13
C ARG A 242 22.04 -29.79 -7.32
N VAL A 243 21.29 -30.87 -7.54
CA VAL A 243 21.72 -32.20 -7.13
C VAL A 243 23.05 -32.42 -7.84
N ARG A 244 24.16 -32.29 -7.10
CA ARG A 244 25.45 -32.77 -7.57
C ARG A 244 25.38 -34.29 -7.54
N THR A 245 25.34 -34.85 -8.75
CA THR A 245 25.67 -36.23 -9.16
C THR A 245 25.03 -37.36 -8.38
#